data_AF-A0A953HHF9-F1
#
_entry.id   AF-A0A953HHF9-F1
#
_cell.length_a   1.000
_cell.length_b   1.000
_cell.length_c   1.000
_cell.angle_alpha   90.00
_cell.angle_beta   90.00
_cell.angle_gamma   90.00
#
_symmetry.space_group_name_H-M   'P 1'
#
loop_
_entity.id
_entity.type
_entity.pdbx_description
1 polymer ?
#
loop_
_entity_poly.entity_id
_entity_poly.type
_entity_poly.pdbx_seq_one_letter_code
_entity_poly.pdbx_strand_id
1 'polypeptide(L)'
;MADMVSPYGNSRVLPNVKQLFSGGISSVRGFNARMIGPGTYNERYLTGRNTYIEMLGDIKLEGNVELRSKLYEFIHGAVFVDAGNVWLSNENPEFPGGRFSGKFLSELAVGTGIGLRLDFSVIMVRLDVGIPVRKPWLPEGNRWVFDQIDFGNSTWRRENIVFGFAIGYPF
;
A
#
# COMPACT_ATOMS: atom_id res chain seq x y z
N MET A 1 9.17 6.48 5.80
CA MET A 1 9.00 5.84 7.11
C MET A 1 9.62 4.45 7.05
N ALA A 2 10.39 4.08 8.07
CA ALA A 2 10.97 2.75 8.19
C ALA A 2 10.76 2.31 9.63
N ASP A 3 10.09 1.17 9.82
CA ASP A 3 9.74 0.64 11.13
C ASP A 3 10.17 -0.83 11.21
N MET A 4 10.58 -1.25 12.40
CA MET A 4 10.91 -2.64 12.69
C MET A 4 10.40 -3.00 14.07
N VAL A 5 9.72 -4.12 14.15
CA VAL A 5 9.24 -4.73 15.39
C VAL A 5 9.89 -6.10 15.54
N SER A 6 10.27 -6.48 16.77
CA SER A 6 10.85 -7.79 17.06
C SER A 6 10.20 -8.38 18.30
N PRO A 7 9.89 -9.70 18.31
CA PRO A 7 9.51 -10.37 19.55
C PRO A 7 10.71 -10.38 20.52
N TYR A 8 10.43 -10.42 21.82
CA TYR A 8 11.44 -10.46 22.88
C TYR A 8 11.09 -11.54 23.92
N GLY A 9 12.12 -12.10 24.57
CA GLY A 9 11.97 -13.15 25.58
C GLY A 9 11.64 -14.51 24.98
N ASN A 10 10.57 -15.14 25.48
CA ASN A 10 10.21 -16.53 25.11
C ASN A 10 9.40 -16.66 23.81
N SER A 11 9.05 -15.55 23.16
CA SER A 11 8.31 -15.61 21.90
C SER A 11 9.26 -15.59 20.70
N ARG A 12 9.02 -16.46 19.73
CA ARG A 12 9.74 -16.48 18.45
C ARG A 12 9.02 -15.72 17.34
N VAL A 13 7.76 -15.34 17.57
CA VAL A 13 6.88 -14.65 16.61
C VAL A 13 6.14 -13.53 17.33
N LEU A 14 5.90 -12.41 16.64
CA LEU A 14 5.05 -11.35 17.17
C LEU A 14 3.57 -11.73 17.06
N PRO A 15 2.75 -11.47 18.08
CA PRO A 15 1.30 -11.55 17.91
C PRO A 15 0.84 -10.61 16.79
N ASN A 16 -0.09 -11.06 15.94
CA ASN A 16 -0.58 -10.31 14.77
C ASN A 16 -0.99 -8.86 15.10
N VAL A 17 -1.56 -8.62 16.28
CA VAL A 17 -1.97 -7.28 16.76
C VAL A 17 -0.82 -6.29 16.94
N LYS A 18 0.43 -6.78 16.98
CA LYS A 18 1.66 -5.98 17.08
C LYS A 18 2.45 -5.93 15.77
N GLN A 19 2.02 -6.65 14.74
CA GLN A 19 2.67 -6.64 13.44
C GLN A 19 2.26 -5.42 12.61
N LEU A 20 3.13 -5.07 11.68
CA LEU A 20 3.00 -3.93 10.79
C LEU A 20 2.21 -4.34 9.54
N PHE A 21 1.58 -3.36 8.88
CA PHE A 21 0.88 -3.55 7.63
C PHE A 21 1.10 -2.36 6.69
N SER A 22 0.82 -2.59 5.41
CA SER A 22 0.94 -1.60 4.34
C SER A 22 -0.28 -1.64 3.41
N GLY A 23 -0.56 -0.51 2.76
CA GLY A 23 -1.71 -0.26 1.89
C GLY A 23 -2.80 0.60 2.54
N GLY A 24 -3.60 1.26 1.71
CA GLY A 24 -4.73 2.10 2.12
C GLY A 24 -4.41 3.60 2.14
N ILE A 25 -5.39 4.40 2.55
CA ILE A 25 -5.35 5.87 2.38
C ILE A 25 -4.27 6.59 3.20
N SER A 26 -3.79 5.97 4.27
CA SER A 26 -2.77 6.54 5.17
C SER A 26 -1.40 5.89 5.03
N SER A 27 -1.21 5.10 3.96
CA SER A 27 -0.01 4.31 3.68
C SER A 27 0.22 4.39 2.16
N VAL A 28 0.22 3.27 1.43
CA VAL A 28 0.37 3.22 -0.02
C VAL A 28 -1.01 3.23 -0.68
N ARG A 29 -1.40 4.37 -1.24
CA ARG A 29 -2.65 4.53 -2.00
C ARG A 29 -2.59 3.78 -3.33
N GLY A 30 -3.75 3.43 -3.88
CA GLY A 30 -3.85 2.53 -5.03
C GLY A 30 -3.83 1.03 -4.67
N PHE A 31 -3.65 0.72 -3.39
CA PHE A 31 -3.85 -0.61 -2.83
C PHE A 31 -4.83 -0.51 -1.65
N ASN A 32 -5.64 -1.55 -1.48
CA ASN A 32 -6.50 -1.66 -0.31
C ASN A 32 -5.67 -1.77 0.97
N ALA A 33 -6.26 -1.38 2.09
CA ALA A 33 -5.62 -1.50 3.40
C ALA A 33 -5.17 -2.94 3.65
N ARG A 34 -3.97 -3.11 4.22
CA ARG A 34 -3.44 -4.42 4.65
C ARG A 34 -3.30 -5.46 3.53
N MET A 35 -3.15 -5.03 2.27
CA MET A 35 -3.04 -5.93 1.11
C MET A 35 -1.67 -5.90 0.42
N ILE A 36 -0.68 -5.22 1.00
CA ILE A 36 0.69 -5.19 0.48
C ILE A 36 1.58 -6.06 1.36
N GLY A 37 2.36 -6.94 0.71
CA GLY A 37 3.34 -7.81 1.36
C GLY A 37 2.74 -9.11 1.90
N PRO A 38 3.45 -9.78 2.83
CA PRO A 38 4.87 -9.59 3.09
C PRO A 38 5.72 -9.89 1.85
N GLY A 39 6.73 -9.07 1.55
CA GLY A 39 7.61 -9.24 0.40
C GLY A 39 6.85 -9.37 -0.92
N THR A 40 7.04 -10.48 -1.62
CA THR A 40 6.33 -10.78 -2.89
C THR A 40 5.10 -11.67 -2.72
N TYR A 41 4.70 -12.00 -1.50
CA TYR A 41 3.55 -12.88 -1.29
C TYR A 41 2.25 -12.16 -1.63
N ASN A 42 1.34 -12.87 -2.31
CA ASN A 42 -0.03 -12.43 -2.51
C ASN A 42 -0.93 -13.65 -2.75
N GLU A 43 -1.79 -13.96 -1.79
CA GLU A 43 -2.68 -15.13 -1.85
C GLU A 43 -3.56 -15.11 -3.12
N ARG A 44 -4.17 -13.96 -3.43
CA ARG A 44 -5.06 -13.83 -4.59
C ARG A 44 -4.35 -14.15 -5.90
N TYR A 45 -3.09 -13.72 -6.03
CA TYR A 45 -2.29 -14.04 -7.20
C TYR A 45 -1.92 -15.53 -7.28
N LEU A 46 -1.57 -16.14 -6.14
CA LEU A 46 -1.13 -17.54 -6.08
C LEU A 46 -2.26 -18.54 -6.28
N THR A 47 -3.42 -18.33 -5.66
CA THR A 47 -4.52 -19.30 -5.64
C THR A 47 -5.71 -18.90 -6.50
N GLY A 48 -5.72 -17.66 -7.02
CA GLY A 48 -6.87 -17.09 -7.74
C GLY A 48 -8.08 -16.85 -6.85
N ARG A 49 -8.00 -17.18 -5.55
CA ARG A 49 -9.08 -16.99 -4.59
C ARG A 49 -9.09 -15.56 -4.11
N ASN A 50 -10.25 -14.92 -4.14
CA ASN A 50 -10.41 -13.58 -3.59
C ASN A 50 -10.62 -13.64 -2.07
N THR A 51 -9.65 -14.18 -1.35
CA THR A 51 -9.61 -14.19 0.11
C THR A 51 -8.93 -12.92 0.60
N TYR A 52 -9.64 -12.15 1.41
CA TYR A 52 -9.06 -10.99 2.09
C TYR A 52 -8.25 -11.50 3.29
N ILE A 53 -6.98 -11.76 3.05
CA ILE A 53 -6.01 -12.12 4.09
C ILE A 53 -5.21 -10.86 4.42
N GLU A 54 -5.14 -10.52 5.70
CA GLU A 54 -4.32 -9.42 6.17
C GLU A 54 -2.84 -9.73 5.95
N MET A 55 -2.18 -8.87 5.20
CA MET A 55 -0.76 -8.97 4.91
C MET A 55 0.02 -8.24 6.00
N LEU A 56 0.61 -9.02 6.91
CA LEU A 56 1.33 -8.52 8.08
C LEU A 56 2.84 -8.77 7.95
N GLY A 57 3.63 -7.96 8.64
CA GLY A 57 5.08 -8.11 8.69
C GLY A 57 5.71 -7.54 9.95
N ASP A 58 6.99 -7.82 10.12
CA ASP A 58 7.81 -7.35 11.24
C ASP A 58 8.66 -6.13 10.85
N ILE A 59 8.95 -5.97 9.55
CA ILE A 59 9.73 -4.87 9.00
C ILE A 59 8.85 -4.14 7.99
N LYS A 60 8.86 -2.82 8.01
CA LYS A 60 8.07 -1.96 7.11
C LYS A 60 8.94 -0.86 6.52
N LEU A 61 8.77 -0.61 5.23
CA LEU A 61 9.37 0.52 4.54
C LEU A 61 8.31 1.19 3.66
N GLU A 62 8.15 2.49 3.83
CA GLU A 62 7.25 3.32 3.03
C GLU A 62 7.90 4.65 2.65
N GLY A 63 7.62 5.11 1.45
CA GLY A 63 7.99 6.41 0.93
C GLY A 63 6.81 7.02 0.19
N ASN A 64 6.70 8.34 0.25
CA ASN A 64 5.65 9.10 -0.42
C ASN A 64 6.26 10.38 -0.99
N VAL A 65 5.84 10.73 -2.20
CA VAL A 65 6.10 12.01 -2.84
C VAL A 65 4.76 12.58 -3.29
N GLU A 66 4.45 13.82 -2.89
CA GLU A 66 3.25 14.53 -3.32
C GLU A 66 3.58 15.90 -3.88
N LEU A 67 2.99 16.22 -5.02
CA LEU A 67 2.96 17.57 -5.56
C LEU A 67 1.58 18.17 -5.29
N ARG A 68 1.53 19.26 -4.53
CA ARG A 68 0.28 19.91 -4.11
C ARG A 68 0.14 21.29 -4.75
N SER A 69 -1.08 21.65 -5.11
CA SER A 69 -1.42 22.97 -5.63
C SER A 69 -2.72 23.47 -5.02
N LYS A 70 -2.80 24.78 -4.77
CA LYS A 70 -4.03 25.44 -4.36
C LYS A 70 -4.87 25.70 -5.61
N LEU A 71 -6.01 25.03 -5.73
CA LEU A 71 -6.93 25.19 -6.86
C LEU A 71 -7.96 26.29 -6.59
N TYR A 72 -8.42 26.38 -5.34
CA TYR A 72 -9.31 27.42 -4.84
C TYR A 72 -9.05 27.65 -3.35
N GLU A 73 -9.67 28.67 -2.74
CA GLU A 73 -9.42 29.08 -1.36
C GLU A 73 -9.32 27.93 -0.36
N PHE A 74 -10.35 27.07 -0.33
CA PHE A 74 -10.43 25.89 0.53
C PHE A 74 -10.15 24.57 -0.23
N ILE A 75 -9.77 24.61 -1.52
CA ILE A 75 -9.60 23.42 -2.36
C ILE A 75 -8.14 23.28 -2.78
N HIS A 76 -7.52 22.18 -2.37
CA HIS A 76 -6.17 21.81 -2.75
C HIS A 76 -6.20 20.53 -3.58
N GLY A 77 -5.54 20.56 -4.73
CA GLY A 77 -5.27 19.39 -5.54
C GLY A 77 -3.91 18.79 -5.20
N ALA A 78 -3.77 17.49 -5.33
CA ALA A 78 -2.51 16.78 -5.19
C ALA A 78 -2.36 15.71 -6.27
N VAL A 79 -1.12 15.49 -6.73
CA VAL A 79 -0.71 14.28 -7.44
C VAL A 79 0.31 13.59 -6.57
N PHE A 80 0.20 12.27 -6.42
CA PHE A 80 1.06 11.52 -5.50
C PHE A 80 1.67 10.27 -6.13
N VAL A 81 2.80 9.87 -5.59
CA VAL A 81 3.42 8.55 -5.78
C VAL A 81 3.77 8.00 -4.40
N ASP A 82 3.22 6.83 -4.10
CA ASP A 82 3.48 6.10 -2.86
C ASP A 82 4.23 4.81 -3.19
N ALA A 83 5.20 4.46 -2.38
CA ALA A 83 5.89 3.18 -2.46
C ALA A 83 5.99 2.55 -1.08
N GLY A 84 5.78 1.24 -0.98
CA GLY A 84 5.96 0.58 0.29
C GLY A 84 5.80 -0.92 0.27
N ASN A 85 6.24 -1.55 1.34
CA ASN A 85 6.02 -2.96 1.61
C ASN A 85 6.24 -3.28 3.11
N VAL A 86 5.79 -4.46 3.51
CA VAL A 86 6.15 -5.10 4.78
C VAL A 86 6.85 -6.43 4.52
N TRP A 87 7.61 -6.93 5.48
CA TRP A 87 8.33 -8.19 5.39
C TRP A 87 8.38 -8.89 6.74
N LEU A 88 8.56 -10.20 6.72
CA LEU A 88 8.83 -11.00 7.91
C LEU A 88 10.33 -10.97 8.22
N SER A 89 10.68 -10.93 9.51
CA SER A 89 12.09 -11.04 9.94
C SER A 89 12.65 -12.44 9.68
N ASN A 90 11.80 -13.45 9.86
CA ASN A 90 12.14 -14.85 9.65
C ASN A 90 11.36 -15.44 8.47
N GLU A 91 11.88 -16.51 7.89
CA GLU A 91 11.17 -17.25 6.85
C GLU A 91 9.95 -17.95 7.44
N ASN A 92 8.80 -17.82 6.76
CA ASN A 92 7.58 -18.56 7.09
C ASN A 92 7.09 -19.27 5.81
N PRO A 93 7.00 -20.62 5.81
CA PRO A 93 6.48 -21.38 4.68
C PRO A 93 5.06 -21.01 4.24
N GLU A 94 4.25 -20.44 5.13
CA GLU A 94 2.90 -19.95 4.81
C GLU A 94 2.93 -18.70 3.91
N PHE A 95 4.01 -17.93 3.98
CA PHE A 95 4.19 -16.67 3.24
C PHE A 95 5.47 -16.72 2.40
N PRO A 96 5.54 -17.59 1.37
CA PRO A 96 6.72 -17.73 0.53
C PRO A 96 7.09 -16.40 -0.13
N GLY A 97 8.38 -16.04 -0.07
CA GLY A 97 8.88 -14.75 -0.56
C GLY A 97 8.60 -13.56 0.37
N GLY A 98 8.11 -13.80 1.59
CA GLY A 98 7.80 -12.75 2.57
C GLY A 98 8.97 -12.30 3.44
N ARG A 99 10.10 -13.03 3.46
CA ARG A 99 11.25 -12.71 4.30
C ARG A 99 12.00 -11.48 3.80
N PHE A 100 12.39 -10.59 4.72
CA PHE A 100 13.23 -9.45 4.40
C PHE A 100 14.60 -9.90 3.88
N SER A 101 15.01 -9.35 2.74
CA SER A 101 16.28 -9.70 2.09
C SER A 101 16.89 -8.48 1.40
N GLY A 102 18.12 -8.60 0.86
CA GLY A 102 18.74 -7.54 0.07
C GLY A 102 17.95 -7.13 -1.20
N LYS A 103 16.91 -7.89 -1.56
CA LYS A 103 16.00 -7.59 -2.68
C LYS A 103 14.84 -6.66 -2.31
N PHE A 104 14.76 -6.15 -1.08
CA PHE A 104 13.65 -5.33 -0.57
C PHE A 104 13.22 -4.18 -1.49
N LEU A 105 14.17 -3.47 -2.14
CA LEU A 105 13.84 -2.42 -3.11
C LEU A 105 13.13 -2.95 -4.38
N SER A 106 13.46 -4.16 -4.80
CA SER A 106 12.81 -4.85 -5.92
C SER A 106 11.39 -5.34 -5.58
N GLU A 107 11.04 -5.33 -4.29
CA GLU A 107 9.79 -5.84 -3.73
C GLU A 107 8.83 -4.71 -3.32
N LEU A 108 9.16 -3.44 -3.52
CA LEU A 108 8.25 -2.33 -3.20
C LEU A 108 7.03 -2.33 -4.14
N ALA A 109 5.83 -2.32 -3.55
CA ALA A 109 4.62 -1.94 -4.26
C ALA A 109 4.61 -0.43 -4.49
N VAL A 110 4.13 0.01 -5.65
CA VAL A 110 4.08 1.44 -6.00
C VAL A 110 2.69 1.77 -6.52
N GLY A 111 2.09 2.80 -5.94
CA GLY A 111 0.81 3.35 -6.36
C GLY A 111 0.95 4.83 -6.70
N THR A 112 0.08 5.31 -7.57
CA THR A 112 0.01 6.73 -7.92
C THR A 112 -1.44 7.15 -8.08
N GLY A 113 -1.69 8.45 -8.03
CA GLY A 113 -3.04 8.95 -8.17
C GLY A 113 -3.14 10.44 -7.94
N ILE A 114 -4.40 10.86 -7.79
CA ILE A 114 -4.77 12.24 -7.53
C ILE A 114 -5.54 12.34 -6.22
N GLY A 115 -5.37 13.46 -5.55
CA GLY A 115 -6.06 13.78 -4.30
C GLY A 115 -6.70 15.16 -4.36
N LEU A 116 -7.83 15.30 -3.67
CA LEU A 116 -8.47 16.56 -3.36
C LEU A 116 -8.56 16.71 -1.86
N ARG A 117 -8.11 17.85 -1.35
CA ARG A 117 -8.23 18.25 0.05
C ARG A 117 -9.12 19.49 0.13
N LEU A 118 -10.20 19.35 0.89
CA LEU A 118 -11.12 20.42 1.22
C LEU A 118 -10.80 20.87 2.65
N ASP A 119 -10.27 22.07 2.79
CA ASP A 119 -9.83 22.62 4.07
C ASP A 119 -10.84 23.67 4.56
N PHE A 120 -11.82 23.22 5.32
CA PHE A 120 -12.80 24.11 5.95
C PHE A 120 -12.30 24.51 7.34
N SER A 121 -12.78 25.63 7.86
CA SER A 121 -12.31 26.21 9.14
C SER A 121 -12.33 25.27 10.36
N VAL A 122 -13.16 24.22 10.34
CA VAL A 122 -13.34 23.28 11.47
C VAL A 122 -13.11 21.82 11.06
N ILE A 123 -13.03 21.53 9.77
CA ILE A 123 -12.96 20.15 9.26
C ILE A 123 -12.15 20.11 7.96
N MET A 124 -11.25 19.15 7.88
CA MET A 124 -10.55 18.82 6.66
C MET A 124 -11.11 17.52 6.10
N VAL A 125 -11.48 17.54 4.81
CA VAL A 125 -11.91 16.34 4.08
C VAL A 125 -10.88 16.02 3.00
N ARG A 126 -10.49 14.76 2.89
CA ARG A 126 -9.60 14.25 1.84
C ARG A 126 -10.29 13.18 1.01
N LEU A 127 -10.20 13.36 -0.31
CA LEU A 127 -10.67 12.44 -1.33
C LEU A 127 -9.46 12.05 -2.18
N ASP A 128 -9.09 10.77 -2.15
CA ASP A 128 -7.98 10.26 -2.94
C ASP A 128 -8.49 9.20 -3.93
N VAL A 129 -7.95 9.20 -5.13
CA VAL A 129 -8.14 8.13 -6.11
C VAL A 129 -6.78 7.65 -6.54
N GLY A 130 -6.48 6.39 -6.23
CA GLY A 130 -5.19 5.78 -6.54
C GLY A 130 -5.33 4.55 -7.42
N ILE A 131 -4.29 4.27 -8.19
CA ILE A 131 -4.11 3.05 -8.96
C ILE A 131 -2.73 2.43 -8.68
N PRO A 132 -2.59 1.10 -8.74
CA PRO A 132 -1.31 0.43 -8.63
C PRO A 132 -0.54 0.58 -9.95
N VAL A 133 0.73 0.97 -9.88
CA VAL A 133 1.64 1.03 -11.04
C VAL A 133 2.78 0.00 -10.94
N ARG A 134 3.00 -0.55 -9.74
CA ARG A 134 3.91 -1.68 -9.54
C ARG A 134 3.37 -2.67 -8.52
N LYS A 135 3.27 -3.95 -8.89
CA LYS A 135 2.80 -5.05 -8.06
C LYS A 135 3.95 -6.05 -7.82
N PRO A 136 4.48 -6.17 -6.58
CA PRO A 136 5.69 -6.93 -6.32
C PRO A 136 5.51 -8.46 -6.39
N TRP A 137 4.28 -8.95 -6.26
CA TRP A 137 3.93 -10.37 -6.37
C TRP A 137 3.88 -10.89 -7.81
N LEU A 138 4.00 -10.01 -8.81
CA LEU A 138 4.11 -10.44 -10.21
C LEU A 138 5.54 -10.94 -10.51
N PRO A 139 5.71 -11.81 -11.54
CA PRO A 139 7.01 -12.27 -11.99
C PRO A 139 7.95 -11.11 -12.31
N GLU A 140 9.26 -11.32 -12.10
CA GLU A 140 10.28 -10.35 -12.48
C GLU A 140 10.14 -9.99 -13.97
N GLY A 141 10.25 -8.69 -14.29
CA GLY A 141 9.93 -8.15 -15.62
C GLY A 141 8.48 -7.65 -15.78
N ASN A 142 7.51 -8.27 -15.10
CA ASN A 142 6.08 -7.94 -15.21
C ASN A 142 5.52 -7.15 -14.02
N ARG A 143 6.39 -6.73 -13.08
CA ARG A 143 5.99 -6.03 -11.85
C ARG A 143 5.46 -4.63 -12.11
N TRP A 144 5.96 -3.94 -13.14
CA TRP A 144 5.44 -2.65 -13.57
C TRP A 144 4.24 -2.89 -14.47
N VAL A 145 3.10 -2.28 -14.14
CA VAL A 145 1.80 -2.58 -14.79
C VAL A 145 1.24 -1.39 -15.56
N PHE A 146 2.10 -0.48 -16.01
CA PHE A 146 1.69 0.71 -16.77
C PHE A 146 1.00 0.37 -18.09
N ASP A 147 1.46 -0.69 -18.74
CA ASP A 147 0.94 -1.24 -19.99
C ASP A 147 -0.39 -1.99 -19.83
N GLN A 148 -0.76 -2.34 -18.59
CA GLN A 148 -1.99 -3.03 -18.25
C GLN A 148 -3.11 -2.07 -17.81
N ILE A 149 -2.87 -0.76 -17.83
CA ILE A 149 -3.86 0.25 -17.43
C ILE A 149 -4.98 0.30 -18.49
N ASP A 150 -6.19 -0.08 -18.10
CA ASP A 150 -7.37 -0.08 -18.98
C ASP A 150 -8.57 0.57 -18.29
N PHE A 151 -8.69 1.89 -18.43
CA PHE A 151 -9.84 2.63 -17.92
C PHE A 151 -11.13 2.35 -18.69
N GLY A 152 -11.09 1.68 -19.86
CA GLY A 152 -12.28 1.29 -20.63
C GLY A 152 -12.93 0.02 -20.08
N ASN A 153 -12.14 -0.88 -19.50
CA ASN A 153 -12.59 -2.14 -18.94
C ASN A 153 -13.16 -2.01 -17.52
N SER A 154 -14.43 -2.43 -17.35
CA SER A 154 -15.13 -2.35 -16.06
C SER A 154 -14.53 -3.22 -14.97
N THR A 155 -14.03 -4.41 -15.33
CA THR A 155 -13.34 -5.32 -14.40
C THR A 155 -12.02 -4.71 -13.95
N TRP A 156 -11.23 -4.16 -14.88
CA TRP A 156 -9.98 -3.49 -14.52
C TRP A 156 -10.21 -2.34 -13.54
N ARG A 157 -11.20 -1.47 -13.82
CA ARG A 157 -11.55 -0.35 -12.94
C ARG A 157 -11.93 -0.83 -11.54
N ARG A 158 -12.76 -1.87 -11.44
CA ARG A 158 -13.20 -2.44 -10.15
C ARG A 158 -12.03 -2.99 -9.32
N GLU A 159 -10.98 -3.48 -9.97
CA GLU A 159 -9.86 -4.16 -9.29
C GLU A 159 -8.67 -3.25 -9.00
N ASN A 160 -8.52 -2.15 -9.74
CA ASN A 160 -7.32 -1.31 -9.69
C ASN A 160 -7.59 0.12 -9.26
N ILE A 161 -8.83 0.61 -9.30
CA ILE A 161 -9.16 1.94 -8.78
C ILE A 161 -9.53 1.81 -7.30
N VAL A 162 -8.72 2.42 -6.44
CA VAL A 162 -8.95 2.46 -5.00
C VAL A 162 -9.34 3.88 -4.60
N PHE A 163 -10.51 4.01 -4.00
CA PHE A 163 -11.02 5.26 -3.46
C PHE A 163 -10.63 5.40 -1.99
N GLY A 164 -10.10 6.57 -1.64
CA GLY A 164 -9.78 6.97 -0.29
C GLY A 164 -10.68 8.10 0.16
N PHE A 165 -11.24 7.94 1.36
CA PHE A 165 -11.91 9.02 2.10
C PHE A 165 -11.29 9.17 3.49
N ALA A 166 -10.98 10.41 3.89
CA ALA A 166 -10.57 10.71 5.26
C ALA A 166 -11.14 12.05 5.74
N ILE A 167 -11.42 12.11 7.04
CA ILE A 167 -11.84 13.32 7.76
C ILE A 167 -10.84 13.58 8.87
N GLY A 168 -10.42 14.84 9.03
CA GLY A 168 -9.59 15.29 10.14
C GLY A 168 -10.03 16.63 10.70
N TYR A 169 -9.54 16.96 11.89
CA TYR A 169 -9.71 18.28 12.49
C TYR A 169 -8.47 19.14 12.21
N PRO A 170 -8.64 20.44 11.85
CA PRO A 170 -7.54 21.38 11.83
C PRO A 170 -7.08 21.60 13.27
N PHE A 171 -5.79 21.37 13.54
CA PHE A 171 -5.15 21.67 14.83
C PHE A 171 -4.59 23.09 14.85
#